data_AF-A0AAD6ULT5-F1
#
_entry.id   AF-A0AAD6ULT5-F1
#
_cell.length_a   1.000
_cell.length_b   1.000
_cell.length_c   1.000
_cell.angle_alpha   90.00
_cell.angle_beta   90.00
_cell.angle_gamma   90.00
#
_symmetry.space_group_name_H-M   'P 1'
#
loop_
_entity.id
_entity.type
_entity.pdbx_description
1 polymer ?
#
loop_
_entity_poly.entity_id
_entity_poly.type
_entity_poly.pdbx_seq_one_letter_code
_entity_poly.pdbx_strand_id
1 'polypeptide(L)' 'KPIDALDHPKFRNMIEISARAKNGVVIPGRKATRDEIMDIFKRSMEQLKAKLNVR' A
#
# COMPACT_ATOMS: atom_id res chain seq x y z
N LYS A 1 -5.77 -9.87 -16.68
CA LYS A 1 -5.62 -8.79 -17.69
C LYS A 1 -5.73 -7.43 -17.00
N PRO A 2 -5.17 -6.32 -17.54
CA PRO A 2 -5.23 -5.01 -16.89
C PRO A 2 -6.66 -4.56 -16.53
N ILE A 3 -7.65 -4.94 -17.34
CA ILE A 3 -9.06 -4.62 -17.10
C ILE A 3 -9.63 -5.31 -15.85
N ASP A 4 -9.14 -6.51 -15.50
CA ASP A 4 -9.59 -7.26 -14.32
C ASP A 4 -9.16 -6.57 -13.00
N ALA A 5 -8.18 -5.66 -13.07
CA ALA A 5 -7.78 -4.88 -11.91
C ALA A 5 -8.90 -3.93 -11.42
N LEU A 6 -9.82 -3.53 -12.31
CA LEU A 6 -10.97 -2.69 -11.97
C LEU A 6 -11.88 -3.35 -10.94
N ASP A 7 -12.00 -4.68 -11.00
CA ASP A 7 -12.83 -5.44 -10.07
C ASP A 7 -12.11 -5.77 -8.76
N HIS A 8 -10.79 -5.57 -8.70
CA HIS A 8 -10.03 -5.85 -7.50
C HIS A 8 -10.41 -4.87 -6.38
N PRO A 9 -10.81 -5.35 -5.18
CA PRO A 9 -11.29 -4.49 -4.09
C PRO A 9 -10.32 -3.38 -3.69
N LYS A 10 -9.01 -3.66 -3.68
CA LYS A 10 -8.00 -2.64 -3.38
C LYS A 10 -7.93 -1.53 -4.44
N PHE A 11 -8.18 -1.86 -5.70
CA PHE A 11 -8.19 -0.88 -6.78
C PHE A 11 -9.43 0.02 -6.67
N ARG A 12 -10.61 -0.56 -6.40
CA ARG A 12 -11.83 0.22 -6.10
C ARG A 12 -11.63 1.14 -4.90
N ASN A 13 -11.06 0.64 -3.80
CA ASN A 13 -10.78 1.45 -2.61
C ASN A 13 -9.83 2.63 -2.93
N MET A 14 -8.79 2.40 -3.74
CA MET A 14 -7.91 3.49 -4.18
C MET A 14 -8.66 4.56 -4.98
N ILE A 15 -9.58 4.16 -5.87
CA ILE A 15 -10.44 5.10 -6.62
C ILE A 15 -11.32 5.89 -5.65
N GLU A 16 -11.98 5.23 -4.70
CA GLU A 16 -12.88 5.88 -3.73
C GLU A 16 -12.14 6.89 -2.85
N ILE A 17 -10.94 6.54 -2.38
CA ILE A 17 -10.07 7.47 -1.64
C ILE A 17 -9.70 8.66 -2.52
N SER A 18 -9.31 8.41 -3.77
CA SER A 18 -8.90 9.47 -4.71
C SER A 18 -10.05 10.40 -5.07
N ALA A 19 -11.27 9.87 -5.22
CA ALA A 19 -12.47 10.65 -5.50
C ALA A 19 -12.85 11.61 -4.36
N ARG A 20 -12.46 11.30 -3.11
CA ARG A 20 -12.70 12.15 -1.95
C ARG A 20 -11.59 13.19 -1.71
N ALA A 21 -10.49 13.11 -2.44
CA ALA A 21 -9.35 14.01 -2.26
C ALA A 21 -9.66 15.40 -2.83
N LYS A 22 -9.66 16.42 -1.96
CA LYS A 22 -9.95 17.81 -2.37
C LYS A 22 -8.90 18.41 -3.30
N ASN A 23 -7.65 17.96 -3.20
CA ASN A 23 -6.50 18.53 -3.92
C ASN A 23 -5.87 17.53 -4.90
N GLY A 24 -6.66 16.53 -5.34
CA GLY A 24 -6.15 15.41 -6.12
C GLY A 24 -5.22 14.50 -5.32
N VAL A 25 -4.74 13.43 -5.97
CA VAL A 25 -3.80 12.46 -5.41
C VAL A 25 -2.55 12.42 -6.25
N VAL A 26 -1.39 12.55 -5.62
CA VAL A 26 -0.09 12.36 -6.28
C VAL A 26 0.23 10.87 -6.28
N ILE A 27 0.33 10.27 -7.45
CA ILE A 27 0.75 8.88 -7.59
C ILE A 27 2.29 8.84 -7.50
N PRO A 28 2.86 8.12 -6.51
CA PRO A 28 4.31 8.02 -6.37
C PRO A 28 4.93 7.31 -7.57
N GLY A 29 6.13 7.74 -7.96
CA GLY A 29 6.90 7.09 -9.01
C GLY A 29 7.38 5.69 -8.58
N ARG A 30 7.73 4.85 -9.56
CA ARG A 30 8.12 3.44 -9.35
C ARG A 30 9.16 3.23 -8.24
N LYS A 31 10.19 4.07 -8.18
CA LYS A 31 11.24 3.98 -7.15
C LYS A 31 10.66 4.20 -5.75
N ALA A 32 9.95 5.31 -5.55
CA ALA A 32 9.31 5.63 -4.28
C ALA A 32 8.32 4.55 -3.84
N THR A 33 7.49 4.06 -4.77
CA THR A 33 6.54 2.97 -4.49
C THR A 33 7.24 1.69 -4.05
N ARG A 34 8.34 1.32 -4.71
CA ARG A 34 9.13 0.13 -4.33
C ARG A 34 9.75 0.30 -2.95
N ASP A 35 10.35 1.45 -2.70
CA ASP A 35 11.02 1.72 -1.43
C ASP A 35 10.00 1.67 -0.27
N GLU A 36 8.80 2.25 -0.45
CA GLU A 36 7.71 2.16 0.54
C GLU A 36 7.22 0.72 0.78
N ILE A 37 7.09 -0.10 -0.28
CA ILE A 37 6.72 -1.52 -0.13
C ILE A 37 7.76 -2.27 0.71
N MET A 38 9.05 -2.04 0.46
CA MET A 38 10.13 -2.67 1.23
C MET A 38 10.12 -2.22 2.69
N ASP A 39 9.86 -0.94 2.94
CA ASP A 39 9.75 -0.40 4.30
C ASP A 39 8.55 -0.98 5.06
N ILE A 40 7.37 -1.09 4.43
CA ILE A 40 6.20 -1.75 5.02
C ILE A 40 6.51 -3.21 5.37
N PHE A 41 7.21 -3.92 4.48
CA PHE A 41 7.60 -5.30 4.73
C PHE A 41 8.56 -5.41 5.93
N LYS A 42 9.59 -4.56 5.97
CA LYS A 42 10.55 -4.52 7.08
C LYS A 42 9.87 -4.24 8.42
N ARG A 43 9.01 -3.22 8.48
CA ARG A 43 8.22 -2.89 9.68
C ARG A 43 7.37 -4.07 10.15
N SER A 44 6.76 -4.79 9.21
CA SER A 44 5.96 -5.98 9.52
C SER A 44 6.80 -7.11 10.12
N MET A 45 8.01 -7.33 9.60
CA MET A 45 8.96 -8.32 10.13
C MET A 45 9.49 -7.95 11.52
N GLU A 46 9.77 -6.66 11.76
CA GLU A 46 10.17 -6.15 13.07
C GLU A 46 9.06 -6.34 14.12
N GLN A 47 7.82 -6.01 13.76
CA GLN A 47 6.65 -6.24 14.62
C GLN A 47 6.44 -7.74 14.92
N LEU A 48 6.59 -8.60 13.91
CA LEU A 48 6.49 -10.04 14.10
C LEU A 48 7.58 -10.55 15.05
N LYS A 49 8.83 -10.14 14.86
CA LYS A 49 9.94 -10.48 15.76
C LYS A 49 9.64 -10.04 17.20
N ALA A 50 9.15 -8.82 17.39
CA ALA A 50 8.80 -8.31 18.72
C ALA A 50 7.74 -9.18 19.42
N LYS A 51 6.71 -9.62 18.68
CA LYS A 51 5.65 -10.50 19.21
C LYS A 51 6.14 -11.91 19.54
N LEU A 52 7.05 -12.45 18.73
CA LEU A 52 7.59 -13.80 18.94
C LEU A 52 8.69 -13.86 20.00
N ASN A 53 9.34 -12.72 20.30
CA ASN A 53 10.40 -12.62 21.28
C ASN A 53 9.90 -12.17 22.67
N VAL A 54 8.60 -12.32 22.93
CA VAL A 54 8.01 -12.16 24.26
C VAL A 54 8.33 -13.42 25.06
N ARG A 55 9.04 -13.23 26.18
CA ARG A 55 9.57 -14.29 27.03
C ARG A 55 8.62 -14.60 28.17
#